data_AF-A0A389M2M5-F1
#
_entry.id   AF-A0A389M2M5-F1
#
_cell.length_a   1.000
_cell.length_b   1.000
_cell.length_c   1.000
_cell.angle_alpha   90.00
_cell.angle_beta   90.00
_cell.angle_gamma   90.00
#
_symmetry.space_group_name_H-M   'P 1'
#
loop_
_entity.id
_entity.type
_entity.pdbx_description
1 polymer ?
#
loop_
_entity_poly.entity_id
_entity_poly.type
_entity_poly.pdbx_seq_one_letter_code
_entity_poly.pdbx_strand_id
1 'polypeptide(L)'
;MIRYLWIIIFIANSVIAEQTQIEILPKTTKSNALYNYQIFCQGCHRPDGSGILGSVPALKSFMGYLTWSPKGRQYLMSSPGLSAPNLSEQDRADLLNWILLEFSEQSIPKDFQFFTHSEVAKNGDKVMLDTNQERQNIIKQIYHKLPDEIYKSRAFVDWYEITY
;
A
#
# COMPACT_ATOMS: atom_id res chain seq x y z
N MET A 1 -14.67 45.55 62.34
CA MET A 1 -15.20 44.17 62.46
C MET A 1 -15.46 43.69 61.03
N ILE A 2 -14.81 42.65 60.49
CA ILE A 2 -15.03 41.21 60.79
C ILE A 2 -16.50 40.86 60.43
N ARG A 3 -16.88 40.01 59.48
CA ARG A 3 -16.24 39.06 58.53
C ARG A 3 -17.17 39.00 57.26
N TYR A 4 -17.04 38.20 56.19
CA TYR A 4 -16.31 36.95 55.85
C TYR A 4 -15.83 36.95 54.37
N LEU A 5 -15.00 35.96 54.05
CA LEU A 5 -14.55 35.49 52.73
C LEU A 5 -15.65 34.69 51.99
N TRP A 6 -15.78 34.83 50.67
CA TRP A 6 -16.39 33.81 49.80
C TRP A 6 -15.48 33.57 48.58
N ILE A 7 -14.77 32.45 48.61
CA ILE A 7 -14.15 31.85 47.42
C ILE A 7 -15.07 30.70 47.02
N ILE A 8 -15.70 30.78 45.85
CA ILE A 8 -16.25 29.61 45.17
C ILE A 8 -15.50 29.43 43.86
N ILE A 9 -14.89 28.26 43.76
CA ILE A 9 -14.03 27.84 42.68
C ILE A 9 -14.89 27.62 41.43
N PHE A 10 -14.60 28.33 40.34
CA PHE A 10 -15.09 27.94 39.02
C PHE A 10 -14.35 26.68 38.60
N ILE A 11 -14.94 25.51 38.88
CA ILE A 11 -14.48 24.24 38.35
C ILE A 11 -14.82 24.24 36.86
N ALA A 12 -13.87 24.65 36.04
CA ALA A 12 -13.97 24.52 34.60
C ALA A 12 -13.99 23.02 34.26
N ASN A 13 -15.18 22.47 34.03
CA ASN A 13 -15.34 21.13 33.48
C ASN A 13 -14.86 21.14 32.03
N SER A 14 -13.54 21.06 31.84
CA SER A 14 -12.93 20.78 30.56
C SER A 14 -13.30 19.35 30.17
N VAL A 15 -14.38 19.20 29.40
CA VAL A 15 -14.62 17.98 28.63
C VAL A 15 -13.46 17.87 27.65
N ILE A 16 -12.46 17.08 28.01
CA ILE A 16 -11.43 16.63 27.09
C ILE A 16 -12.16 15.69 26.13
N ALA A 17 -12.49 16.21 24.95
CA ALA A 17 -12.86 15.35 23.84
C ALA A 17 -11.62 14.51 23.51
N GLU A 18 -11.65 13.23 23.89
CA GLU A 18 -10.58 12.28 23.63
C GLU A 18 -10.44 12.12 22.11
N GLN A 19 -9.46 12.82 21.57
CA GLN A 19 -9.31 12.99 20.13
C GLN A 19 -8.61 11.75 19.57
N THR A 20 -9.41 10.72 19.30
CA THR A 20 -8.97 9.48 18.66
C THR A 20 -8.29 9.79 17.34
N GLN A 21 -6.95 9.71 17.32
CA GLN A 21 -6.17 9.71 16.08
C GLN A 21 -6.40 8.39 15.35
N ILE A 22 -7.55 8.28 14.69
CA ILE A 22 -7.58 7.59 13.41
C ILE A 22 -6.78 8.50 12.47
N GLU A 23 -5.60 8.05 12.06
CA GLU A 23 -4.74 8.78 11.13
C GLU A 23 -5.37 8.74 9.73
N ILE A 24 -6.40 9.57 9.53
CA ILE A 24 -6.94 9.90 8.22
C ILE A 24 -5.82 10.65 7.49
N LEU A 25 -5.30 10.03 6.43
CA LEU A 25 -4.16 10.50 5.62
C LEU A 25 -4.15 12.04 5.49
N PRO A 26 -3.03 12.71 5.82
CA PRO A 26 -2.98 14.16 5.95
C PRO A 26 -3.37 14.85 4.63
N LYS A 27 -4.51 15.56 4.67
CA LYS A 27 -5.18 16.18 3.53
C LYS A 27 -4.47 17.46 3.01
N THR A 28 -3.15 17.45 2.89
CA THR A 28 -2.33 18.62 2.50
C THR A 28 -1.16 18.33 1.56
N THR A 29 -1.25 17.26 0.77
CA THR A 29 -0.79 17.26 -0.63
C THR A 29 -1.86 16.54 -1.45
N LYS A 30 -2.09 16.95 -2.70
CA LYS A 30 -2.95 16.18 -3.60
C LYS A 30 -2.19 14.91 -3.98
N SER A 31 -2.39 13.86 -3.20
CA SER A 31 -2.13 12.49 -3.64
C SER A 31 -2.97 12.28 -4.91
N ASN A 32 -2.32 12.50 -6.05
CA ASN A 32 -2.92 12.33 -7.36
C ASN A 32 -2.88 10.85 -7.76
N ALA A 33 -3.03 9.92 -6.81
CA ALA A 33 -2.73 8.50 -7.00
C ALA A 33 -3.47 7.87 -8.20
N LEU A 34 -4.76 8.18 -8.40
CA LEU A 34 -5.51 7.75 -9.59
C LEU A 34 -4.92 8.34 -10.89
N TYR A 35 -4.50 9.60 -10.90
CA TYR A 35 -3.85 10.23 -12.05
C TYR A 35 -2.45 9.65 -12.30
N ASN A 36 -1.65 9.45 -11.24
CA ASN A 36 -0.36 8.80 -11.34
C ASN A 36 -0.52 7.35 -11.85
N TYR A 37 -1.57 6.64 -11.42
CA TYR A 37 -1.92 5.34 -11.98
C TYR A 37 -2.24 5.42 -13.48
N GLN A 38 -3.08 6.37 -13.90
CA GLN A 38 -3.42 6.60 -15.31
C GLN A 38 -2.18 6.88 -16.17
N ILE A 39 -1.23 7.69 -15.69
CA ILE A 39 -0.04 8.07 -16.44
C ILE A 39 1.05 6.99 -16.44
N PHE A 40 1.32 6.33 -15.31
CA PHE A 40 2.52 5.48 -15.15
C PHE A 40 2.25 3.97 -15.11
N CYS A 41 0.99 3.53 -14.92
CA CYS A 41 0.68 2.11 -14.68
C CYS A 41 -0.46 1.56 -15.57
N GLN A 42 -1.50 2.35 -15.80
CA GLN A 42 -2.74 1.93 -16.47
C GLN A 42 -2.52 1.43 -17.90
N GLY A 43 -1.53 1.98 -18.62
CA GLY A 43 -1.19 1.52 -19.97
C GLY A 43 -0.85 0.03 -20.06
N CYS A 44 -0.27 -0.54 -19.00
CA CYS A 44 0.04 -1.96 -18.90
C CYS A 44 -1.00 -2.72 -18.06
N HIS A 45 -1.34 -2.20 -16.87
CA HIS A 45 -2.18 -2.90 -15.90
C HIS A 45 -3.70 -2.74 -16.13
N ARG A 46 -4.11 -1.92 -17.11
CA ARG A 46 -5.49 -1.59 -17.51
C ARG A 46 -6.29 -0.78 -16.48
N PRO A 47 -7.40 -0.13 -16.87
CA PRO A 47 -8.20 0.68 -15.93
C PRO A 47 -8.72 -0.07 -14.70
N ASP A 48 -8.99 -1.37 -14.82
CA ASP A 48 -9.52 -2.22 -13.75
C ASP A 48 -8.44 -3.04 -13.01
N GLY A 49 -7.16 -2.79 -13.26
CA GLY A 49 -6.05 -3.54 -12.67
C GLY A 49 -5.95 -5.01 -13.15
N SER A 50 -6.65 -5.42 -14.22
CA SER A 50 -6.63 -6.81 -14.71
C SER A 50 -5.32 -7.25 -15.36
N GLY A 51 -4.42 -6.34 -15.74
CA GLY A 51 -3.19 -6.70 -16.46
C GLY A 51 -3.46 -7.42 -17.79
N ILE A 52 -2.52 -8.25 -18.23
CA ILE A 52 -2.58 -9.00 -19.48
C ILE A 52 -2.09 -10.42 -19.19
N LEU A 53 -2.93 -11.43 -19.46
CA LEU A 53 -2.58 -12.85 -19.29
C LEU A 53 -1.19 -13.15 -19.87
N GLY A 54 -0.32 -13.75 -19.06
CA GLY A 54 1.00 -14.20 -19.52
C GLY A 54 2.00 -13.06 -19.82
N SER A 55 1.63 -11.79 -19.67
CA SER A 55 2.43 -10.66 -20.15
C SER A 55 2.46 -9.42 -19.24
N VAL A 56 1.45 -9.18 -18.40
CA VAL A 56 1.47 -8.14 -17.35
C VAL A 56 0.68 -8.66 -16.14
N PRO A 57 1.26 -8.76 -14.94
CA PRO A 57 0.55 -9.31 -13.78
C PRO A 57 -0.66 -8.44 -13.40
N ALA A 58 -1.75 -9.10 -12.99
CA ALA A 58 -2.95 -8.43 -12.49
C ALA A 58 -2.65 -7.77 -11.14
N LEU A 59 -2.93 -6.46 -11.00
CA LEU A 59 -2.84 -5.78 -9.71
C LEU A 59 -3.97 -6.21 -8.76
N LYS A 60 -5.06 -6.73 -9.32
CA LYS A 60 -6.22 -7.16 -8.54
C LYS A 60 -6.09 -8.54 -7.91
N SER A 61 -6.75 -8.70 -6.77
CA SER A 61 -6.89 -9.93 -5.98
C SER A 61 -5.60 -10.51 -5.38
N PHE A 62 -4.47 -10.57 -6.08
CA PHE A 62 -3.27 -11.25 -5.58
C PHE A 62 -2.15 -10.34 -5.07
N MET A 63 -1.97 -9.15 -5.65
CA MET A 63 -0.82 -8.27 -5.38
C MET A 63 -0.65 -7.95 -3.88
N GLY A 64 -1.75 -7.81 -3.14
CA GLY A 64 -1.75 -7.59 -1.69
C GLY A 64 -0.98 -8.66 -0.90
N TYR A 65 -1.03 -9.93 -1.33
CA TYR A 65 -0.34 -11.03 -0.64
C TYR A 65 1.18 -10.86 -0.61
N LEU A 66 1.77 -10.17 -1.60
CA LEU A 66 3.22 -9.93 -1.63
C LEU A 66 3.67 -9.11 -0.41
N THR A 67 2.80 -8.27 0.14
CA THR A 67 3.09 -7.47 1.35
C THR A 67 3.28 -8.32 2.62
N TRP A 68 2.91 -9.60 2.60
CA TRP A 68 3.01 -10.54 3.73
C TRP A 68 4.45 -11.07 3.96
N SER A 69 5.40 -10.56 3.17
CA SER A 69 6.85 -10.75 3.34
C SER A 69 7.59 -9.41 3.19
N PRO A 70 8.68 -9.16 3.94
CA PRO A 70 9.53 -7.98 3.74
C PRO A 70 10.10 -7.90 2.31
N LYS A 71 10.42 -9.06 1.73
CA LYS A 71 10.96 -9.17 0.37
C LYS A 71 9.93 -8.77 -0.69
N GLY A 72 8.66 -9.16 -0.52
CA GLY A 72 7.57 -8.76 -1.42
C GLY A 72 7.18 -7.29 -1.27
N ARG A 73 7.20 -6.72 -0.05
CA ARG A 73 7.11 -5.25 0.12
C ARG A 73 8.21 -4.53 -0.65
N GLN A 74 9.45 -4.98 -0.51
CA GLN A 74 10.59 -4.40 -1.22
C GLN A 74 10.42 -4.46 -2.75
N TYR A 75 10.04 -5.63 -3.25
CA TYR A 75 9.75 -5.86 -4.67
C TYR A 75 8.69 -4.89 -5.22
N LEU A 76 7.61 -4.63 -4.49
CA LEU A 76 6.55 -3.72 -4.91
C LEU A 76 7.06 -2.27 -5.08
N MET A 77 7.91 -1.77 -4.18
CA MET A 77 8.50 -0.42 -4.27
C MET A 77 9.50 -0.27 -5.43
N SER A 78 10.13 -1.38 -5.86
CA SER A 78 11.08 -1.45 -6.97
C SER A 78 10.41 -1.52 -8.36
N SER A 79 9.06 -1.50 -8.44
CA SER A 79 8.33 -1.58 -9.72
C SER A 79 8.71 -0.46 -10.70
N PRO A 80 8.97 -0.75 -11.99
CA PRO A 80 9.40 0.27 -12.97
C PRO A 80 8.48 1.49 -13.08
N GLY A 81 7.16 1.31 -12.95
CA GLY A 81 6.19 2.41 -13.00
C GLY A 81 6.28 3.38 -11.81
N LEU A 82 6.84 2.95 -10.68
CA LEU A 82 7.12 3.82 -9.53
C LEU A 82 8.46 4.57 -9.69
N SER A 83 9.37 4.10 -10.53
CA SER A 83 10.69 4.73 -10.74
C SER A 83 10.68 5.86 -11.78
N ALA A 84 9.51 6.42 -12.10
CA ALA A 84 9.39 7.55 -13.00
C ALA A 84 10.03 8.82 -12.38
N PRO A 85 10.85 9.58 -13.13
CA PRO A 85 11.69 10.65 -12.57
C PRO A 85 10.89 11.88 -12.07
N ASN A 86 9.60 11.94 -12.35
CA ASN A 86 8.68 12.98 -11.92
C ASN A 86 7.69 12.53 -10.82
N LEU A 87 7.88 11.34 -10.24
CA LEU A 87 7.18 10.90 -9.03
C LEU A 87 8.05 11.15 -7.79
N SER A 88 7.56 11.91 -6.82
CA SER A 88 8.23 12.02 -5.52
C SER A 88 8.14 10.72 -4.72
N GLU A 89 9.01 10.53 -3.73
CA GLU A 89 8.96 9.39 -2.81
C GLU A 89 7.60 9.26 -2.09
N GLN A 90 6.96 10.40 -1.80
CA GLN A 90 5.62 10.45 -1.23
C GLN A 90 4.56 10.06 -2.27
N ASP A 91 4.62 10.58 -3.50
CA ASP A 91 3.70 10.18 -4.58
C ASP A 91 3.79 8.68 -4.90
N ARG A 92 5.01 8.11 -4.85
CA ARG A 92 5.26 6.66 -5.02
C ARG A 92 4.60 5.85 -3.90
N ALA A 93 4.76 6.29 -2.65
CA ALA A 93 4.15 5.64 -1.48
C ALA A 93 2.61 5.71 -1.57
N ASP A 94 2.07 6.90 -1.84
CA ASP A 94 0.63 7.14 -1.98
C ASP A 94 0.03 6.35 -3.14
N LEU A 95 0.71 6.28 -4.29
CA LEU A 95 0.29 5.47 -5.43
C LEU A 95 0.27 3.98 -5.11
N LEU A 96 1.32 3.45 -4.46
CA LEU A 96 1.38 2.04 -4.10
C LEU A 96 0.31 1.66 -3.05
N ASN A 97 0.08 2.53 -2.07
CA ASN A 97 -1.00 2.38 -1.09
C ASN A 97 -2.38 2.41 -1.77
N TRP A 98 -2.61 3.34 -2.70
CA TRP A 98 -3.87 3.44 -3.44
C TRP A 98 -4.12 2.23 -4.35
N ILE A 99 -3.11 1.76 -5.10
CA ILE A 99 -3.21 0.54 -5.93
C ILE A 99 -3.64 -0.67 -5.09
N LEU A 100 -3.07 -0.80 -3.88
CA LEU A 100 -3.39 -1.90 -2.98
C LEU A 100 -4.82 -1.80 -2.45
N LEU A 101 -5.29 -0.63 -2.04
CA LEU A 101 -6.67 -0.43 -1.59
C LEU A 101 -7.70 -0.58 -2.73
N GLU A 102 -7.42 -0.05 -3.92
CA GLU A 102 -8.35 -0.09 -5.06
C GLU A 102 -8.52 -1.51 -5.63
N PHE A 103 -7.41 -2.26 -5.77
CA PHE A 103 -7.42 -3.53 -6.51
C PHE A 103 -7.21 -4.77 -5.63
N SER A 104 -6.56 -4.66 -4.46
CA SER A 104 -6.08 -5.79 -3.65
C SER A 104 -6.38 -5.68 -2.14
N GLU A 105 -7.39 -4.89 -1.73
CA GLU A 105 -7.75 -4.72 -0.31
C GLU A 105 -8.02 -6.05 0.41
N GLN A 106 -8.63 -7.00 -0.30
CA GLN A 106 -8.96 -8.33 0.25
C GLN A 106 -7.72 -9.23 0.48
N SER A 107 -6.55 -8.87 -0.05
CA SER A 107 -5.31 -9.65 0.08
C SER A 107 -4.17 -8.94 0.81
N ILE A 108 -4.35 -7.72 1.31
CA ILE A 108 -3.43 -7.15 2.31
C ILE A 108 -3.69 -7.75 3.71
N PRO A 109 -2.69 -7.83 4.60
CA PRO A 109 -2.87 -8.41 5.93
C PRO A 109 -3.68 -7.48 6.84
N LYS A 110 -4.31 -8.02 7.89
CA LYS A 110 -5.19 -7.23 8.80
C LYS A 110 -4.46 -6.11 9.54
N ASP A 111 -3.17 -6.27 9.76
CA ASP A 111 -2.24 -5.33 10.38
C ASP A 111 -1.39 -4.58 9.35
N PHE A 112 -1.88 -4.43 8.11
CA PHE A 112 -1.17 -3.78 7.02
C PHE A 112 -0.66 -2.39 7.40
N GLN A 113 0.66 -2.23 7.34
CA GLN A 113 1.34 -0.96 7.47
C GLN A 113 1.42 -0.31 6.08
N PHE A 114 0.85 0.88 5.92
CA PHE A 114 0.98 1.65 4.69
C PHE A 114 2.46 1.91 4.36
N PHE A 115 2.79 1.91 3.07
CA PHE A 115 4.10 2.32 2.59
C PHE A 115 4.32 3.80 2.92
N THR A 116 5.53 4.14 3.35
CA THR A 116 5.92 5.52 3.67
C THR A 116 6.94 6.04 2.67
N HIS A 117 7.05 7.36 2.50
CA HIS A 117 8.10 7.94 1.66
C HIS A 117 9.50 7.47 2.11
N SER A 118 9.73 7.27 3.41
CA SER A 118 11.04 6.81 3.93
C SER A 118 11.32 5.33 3.59
N GLU A 119 10.28 4.48 3.55
CA GLU A 119 10.39 3.10 3.08
C GLU A 119 10.72 3.07 1.58
N VAL A 120 10.07 3.93 0.80
CA VAL A 120 10.34 4.10 -0.63
C VAL A 120 11.73 4.67 -0.89
N ALA A 121 12.15 5.75 -0.23
CA ALA A 121 13.49 6.34 -0.35
C ALA A 121 14.60 5.29 -0.17
N LYS A 122 14.45 4.43 0.84
CA LYS A 122 15.44 3.41 1.20
C LYS A 122 15.53 2.24 0.20
N ASN A 123 14.48 1.98 -0.56
CA ASN A 123 14.36 0.77 -1.39
C ASN A 123 14.15 1.04 -2.89
N GLY A 124 13.62 2.21 -3.23
CA GLY A 124 13.07 2.53 -4.54
C GLY A 124 14.09 2.72 -5.66
N ASP A 125 15.35 2.98 -5.30
CA ASP A 125 16.48 3.04 -6.23
C ASP A 125 17.11 1.66 -6.46
N LYS A 126 16.79 0.67 -5.61
CA LYS A 126 17.23 -0.70 -5.79
C LYS A 126 16.32 -1.37 -6.81
N VAL A 127 16.67 -1.21 -8.09
CA VAL A 127 16.03 -1.92 -9.21
C VAL A 127 16.04 -3.42 -8.93
N MET A 128 14.85 -3.98 -8.72
CA MET A 128 14.62 -5.42 -8.81
C MET A 128 14.11 -5.72 -10.20
N LEU A 129 14.71 -6.69 -10.86
CA LEU A 129 14.18 -7.19 -12.13
C LEU A 129 12.90 -7.96 -11.84
N ASP A 130 11.80 -7.56 -12.49
CA ASP A 130 10.53 -8.28 -12.47
C ASP A 130 10.69 -9.61 -13.25
N THR A 131 11.28 -10.59 -12.57
CA THR A 131 11.50 -11.94 -13.11
C THR A 131 10.57 -12.93 -12.45
N ASN A 132 10.19 -13.93 -13.24
CA ASN A 132 9.35 -15.05 -12.82
C ASN A 132 9.97 -15.76 -11.60
N GLN A 133 11.29 -15.93 -11.61
CA GLN A 133 12.04 -16.52 -10.50
C GLN A 133 11.91 -15.69 -9.22
N GLU A 134 11.98 -14.36 -9.30
CA GLU A 134 11.87 -13.50 -8.11
C GLU A 134 10.45 -13.48 -7.55
N ARG A 135 9.42 -13.40 -8.41
CA ARG A 135 8.02 -13.52 -7.99
C ARG A 135 7.76 -14.87 -7.31
N GLN A 136 8.24 -15.97 -7.89
CA GLN A 136 8.15 -17.31 -7.28
C GLN A 136 8.91 -17.40 -5.95
N ASN A 137 10.08 -16.77 -5.81
CA ASN A 137 10.84 -16.73 -4.55
C ASN A 137 10.08 -16.00 -3.44
N ILE A 138 9.39 -14.90 -3.77
CA ILE A 138 8.51 -14.17 -2.83
C ILE A 138 7.31 -15.02 -2.47
N ILE A 139 6.61 -15.60 -3.45
CA ILE A 139 5.41 -16.42 -3.24
C ILE A 139 5.73 -17.63 -2.36
N LYS A 140 6.90 -18.27 -2.51
CA LYS A 140 7.36 -19.36 -1.62
C LYS A 140 7.49 -18.94 -0.14
N GLN A 141 7.87 -17.70 0.16
CA GLN A 141 7.97 -17.21 1.56
C GLN A 141 6.60 -17.03 2.23
N ILE A 142 5.56 -16.78 1.43
CA ILE A 142 4.19 -16.54 1.92
C ILE A 142 3.26 -17.72 1.66
N TYR A 143 3.71 -18.77 0.96
CA TYR A 143 2.88 -19.88 0.47
C TYR A 143 1.98 -20.45 1.57
N HIS A 144 2.55 -20.89 2.69
CA HIS A 144 1.79 -21.43 3.83
C HIS A 144 0.84 -20.46 4.55
N LYS A 145 0.81 -19.19 4.14
CA LYS A 145 -0.12 -18.16 4.67
C LYS A 145 -1.27 -17.86 3.69
N LEU A 146 -1.15 -18.24 2.42
CA LEU A 146 -2.15 -18.00 1.39
C LEU A 146 -3.40 -18.88 1.63
N PRO A 147 -4.62 -18.38 1.38
CA PRO A 147 -5.83 -19.17 1.53
C PRO A 147 -6.04 -20.11 0.33
N ASP A 148 -6.63 -21.29 0.56
CA ASP A 148 -6.66 -22.40 -0.40
C ASP A 148 -7.31 -22.07 -1.76
N GLU A 149 -8.29 -21.15 -1.79
CA GLU A 149 -8.93 -20.71 -3.02
C GLU A 149 -8.00 -19.94 -3.95
N ILE A 150 -6.94 -19.29 -3.43
CA ILE A 150 -6.08 -18.46 -4.27
C ILE A 150 -5.25 -19.29 -5.25
N TYR A 151 -4.81 -20.49 -4.88
CA TYR A 151 -3.99 -21.35 -5.76
C TYR A 151 -4.70 -21.79 -7.04
N LYS A 152 -6.04 -21.79 -7.03
CA LYS A 152 -6.89 -22.09 -8.20
C LYS A 152 -7.37 -20.81 -8.90
N SER A 153 -7.11 -19.64 -8.32
CA SER A 153 -7.49 -18.36 -8.88
C SER A 153 -6.63 -18.02 -10.09
N ARG A 154 -7.22 -17.27 -11.02
CA ARG A 154 -6.46 -16.78 -12.16
C ARG A 154 -5.35 -15.80 -11.76
N ALA A 155 -5.57 -15.00 -10.72
CA ALA A 155 -4.58 -14.05 -10.23
C ALA A 155 -3.31 -14.72 -9.70
N PHE A 156 -3.40 -15.93 -9.11
CA PHE A 156 -2.20 -16.69 -8.72
C PHE A 156 -1.35 -17.09 -9.94
N VAL A 157 -1.99 -17.59 -11.00
CA VAL A 157 -1.31 -17.93 -12.27
C VAL A 157 -0.64 -16.68 -12.87
N ASP A 158 -1.33 -15.54 -12.88
CA ASP A 158 -0.78 -14.27 -13.38
C ASP A 158 0.44 -13.77 -12.56
N TRP A 159 0.65 -14.24 -11.33
CA TRP A 159 1.83 -13.86 -10.53
C TRP A 159 2.93 -14.93 -10.50
N TYR A 160 2.55 -16.21 -10.47
CA TYR A 160 3.45 -17.35 -10.32
C TYR A 160 3.99 -17.90 -11.66
N GLU A 161 3.20 -17.81 -12.73
CA GLU A 161 3.45 -18.51 -14.01
C GLU A 161 3.62 -17.59 -15.24
N ILE A 162 3.50 -16.27 -15.11
CA ILE A 162 3.99 -15.38 -16.19
C ILE A 162 5.45 -15.72 -16.48
N THR A 163 5.80 -15.90 -17.76
CA THR A 163 7.17 -16.15 -18.20
C THR A 163 7.59 -15.17 -19.30
N TYR A 164 8.47 -14.24 -18.92
CA TYR A 164 9.41 -13.58 -19.84
C TYR A 164 10.75 -14.33 -19.82
#